data_AF-A0A2D6P910-F1
#
_entry.id   AF-A0A2D6P910-F1
#
_cell.length_a   1.000
_cell.length_b   1.000
_cell.length_c   1.000
_cell.angle_alpha   90.00
_cell.angle_beta   90.00
_cell.angle_gamma   90.00
#
_symmetry.space_group_name_H-M   'P 1'
#
loop_
_entity.id
_entity.type
_entity.pdbx_description
1 polymer ?
#
loop_
_entity_poly.entity_id
_entity_poly.type
_entity_poly.pdbx_seq_one_letter_code
_entity_poly.pdbx_strand_id
1 'polypeptide(L)' 'MKDQFTIDDGESKQEKWNRGLDIFIESVIKPDPALRQCAHNQKCYHELMDVRSDVLNYLKSKRWHD' A
#
# COMPACT_ATOMS: atom_id res chain seq x y z
N MET A 1 -3.64 -5.09 9.67
CA MET A 1 -3.13 -6.33 9.07
C MET A 1 -2.85 -7.28 10.22
N LYS A 2 -3.48 -8.46 10.18
CA LYS A 2 -3.06 -9.58 11.00
C LYS A 2 -2.00 -10.32 10.19
N ASP A 3 -1.07 -10.97 10.87
CA ASP A 3 -0.09 -11.83 10.22
C ASP A 3 -0.81 -12.86 9.35
N GLN A 4 -0.47 -12.90 8.05
CA GLN A 4 -0.92 -13.95 7.15
C GLN A 4 0.23 -14.95 7.09
N PHE A 5 -0.01 -16.14 7.66
CA PHE A 5 0.93 -17.24 7.88
C PHE A 5 2.10 -17.33 6.88
N THR A 6 3.26 -17.80 7.37
CA THR A 6 4.44 -18.08 6.54
C THR A 6 4.10 -18.99 5.35
N ILE A 7 4.57 -18.60 4.17
CA ILE A 7 4.39 -19.35 2.92
C ILE A 7 5.74 -19.99 2.55
N ASP A 8 5.71 -21.14 1.89
CA ASP A 8 6.91 -21.85 1.40
C ASP A 8 7.63 -21.06 0.30
N ASP A 9 8.96 -21.13 0.25
CA ASP A 9 9.80 -20.29 -0.63
C ASP A 9 9.83 -20.77 -2.10
N GLY A 10 9.12 -21.84 -2.45
CA GLY A 10 9.10 -22.44 -3.79
C GLY A 10 8.37 -21.66 -4.89
N GLU A 11 7.78 -20.50 -4.59
CA GLU A 11 6.97 -19.73 -5.53
C GLU A 11 7.78 -18.94 -6.56
N SER A 12 7.16 -18.63 -7.69
CA SER A 12 7.77 -17.83 -8.75
C SER A 12 8.03 -16.39 -8.30
N LYS A 13 8.97 -15.71 -8.99
CA LYS A 13 9.26 -14.29 -8.75
C LYS A 13 8.02 -13.41 -8.96
N GLN A 14 7.16 -13.77 -9.91
CA GLN A 14 5.94 -13.03 -10.23
C GLN A 14 4.91 -13.11 -9.09
N GLU A 15 4.71 -14.30 -8.50
CA GLU A 15 3.83 -14.49 -7.35
C GLU A 15 4.33 -13.67 -6.14
N LYS A 16 5.62 -13.76 -5.83
CA LYS A 16 6.25 -12.98 -4.76
C LYS A 16 6.12 -11.47 -5.01
N TRP A 17 6.28 -11.01 -6.26
CA TRP A 17 6.11 -9.61 -6.65
C TRP A 17 4.68 -9.13 -6.44
N ASN A 18 3.69 -9.84 -6.99
CA ASN A 18 2.29 -9.44 -6.88
C ASN A 18 1.81 -9.46 -5.42
N ARG A 19 2.25 -10.45 -4.62
CA ARG A 19 1.96 -10.47 -3.18
C ARG A 19 2.59 -9.28 -2.44
N GLY A 20 3.86 -8.98 -2.72
CA GLY A 20 4.55 -7.82 -2.14
C GLY A 20 3.84 -6.50 -2.50
N LEU A 21 3.37 -6.39 -3.74
CA LEU A 21 2.57 -5.26 -4.20
C LEU A 21 1.26 -5.13 -3.43
N ASP A 22 0.51 -6.24 -3.25
CA ASP A 22 -0.75 -6.25 -2.52
C ASP A 22 -0.54 -5.85 -1.04
N ILE A 23 0.48 -6.40 -0.38
CA ILE A 23 0.87 -6.02 1.00
C ILE A 23 1.17 -4.51 1.07
N PHE A 24 1.90 -3.97 0.10
CA PHE A 24 2.22 -2.55 0.06
C PHE A 24 0.98 -1.67 -0.19
N ILE A 25 0.09 -2.08 -1.10
CA ILE A 25 -1.21 -1.41 -1.31
C ILE A 25 -2.01 -1.37 -0.03
N GLU A 26 -2.11 -2.49 0.72
CA GLU A 26 -2.78 -2.52 2.02
C GLU A 26 -2.16 -1.52 3.01
N SER A 27 -0.83 -1.40 3.02
CA SER A 27 -0.11 -0.45 3.89
C SER A 27 -0.41 1.02 3.57
N VAL A 28 -0.64 1.34 2.29
CA VAL A 28 -1.05 2.69 1.84
C VAL A 28 -2.54 2.95 2.11
N ILE A 29 -3.39 1.92 1.99
CA ILE A 29 -4.82 2.03 2.28
C ILE A 29 -5.03 2.24 3.77
N LYS A 30 -4.34 1.47 4.62
CA LYS A 30 -4.44 1.53 6.06
C LYS A 30 -3.84 2.85 6.57
N PRO A 31 -4.65 3.76 7.14
CA PRO A 31 -4.13 5.03 7.63
C PRO A 31 -3.30 4.82 8.90
N ASP A 32 -2.23 5.60 9.04
CA ASP A 32 -1.61 5.87 10.35
C ASP A 32 -2.39 7.02 11.03
N PRO A 33 -3.10 6.76 12.15
CA PRO A 33 -3.93 7.78 12.80
C PRO A 33 -3.14 9.00 13.28
N ALA A 34 -1.91 8.82 13.73
CA ALA A 34 -1.08 9.92 14.23
C ALA A 34 -0.66 10.85 13.07
N LEU A 35 -0.27 10.27 11.94
CA LEU A 35 0.03 11.05 10.73
C LEU A 35 -1.22 11.74 10.15
N ARG A 36 -2.40 11.09 10.20
CA ARG A 36 -3.66 11.74 9.79
C ARG A 36 -3.99 12.95 10.67
N GLN A 37 -3.83 12.82 11.98
CA GLN A 37 -4.03 13.93 12.90
C GLN A 37 -3.03 15.06 12.63
N CYS A 38 -1.77 14.72 12.34
CA CYS A 38 -0.75 15.69 11.95
C CYS A 38 -1.18 16.49 10.71
N ALA A 39 -1.68 15.82 9.67
CA ALA A 39 -2.16 16.48 8.46
C ALA A 39 -3.38 17.38 8.70
N HIS A 40 -4.30 16.99 9.60
CA HIS A 40 -5.38 17.88 10.04
C HIS A 40 -4.85 19.12 10.77
N ASN A 41 -3.94 18.94 11.73
CA ASN A 41 -3.35 20.04 12.51
C ASN A 41 -2.57 21.02 11.62
N GLN A 42 -1.89 20.50 10.59
CA GLN A 42 -1.12 21.28 9.63
C GLN A 42 -1.94 21.76 8.42
N LYS A 43 -3.26 21.50 8.41
CA LYS A 43 -4.19 21.91 7.35
C LYS A 43 -3.84 21.38 5.95
N CYS A 44 -3.21 20.20 5.87
CA CYS A 44 -2.80 19.55 4.63
C CYS A 44 -3.45 18.17 4.42
N TYR A 45 -4.61 17.92 5.02
CA TYR A 45 -5.28 16.62 4.96
C TYR A 45 -5.80 16.27 3.55
N HIS A 46 -6.25 17.27 2.79
CA HIS A 46 -6.75 17.04 1.43
C HIS A 46 -5.60 16.66 0.49
N GLU A 47 -4.50 17.38 0.57
CA GLU A 47 -3.27 17.14 -0.18
C GLU A 47 -2.70 15.75 0.15
N LEU A 48 -2.72 15.34 1.43
CA LEU A 48 -2.36 13.98 1.83
C LEU A 48 -3.25 12.92 1.14
N MET A 49 -4.55 13.18 1.00
CA MET A 49 -5.48 12.27 0.35
C MET A 49 -5.32 12.23 -1.17
N ASP A 50 -4.96 13.34 -1.80
CA ASP A 50 -4.65 13.42 -3.22
C ASP A 50 -3.39 12.62 -3.54
N VAL A 51 -2.30 12.84 -2.78
CA VAL A 51 -1.06 12.07 -2.91
C VAL A 51 -1.31 10.57 -2.70
N ARG A 52 -2.13 10.20 -1.70
CA ARG A 52 -2.53 8.80 -1.49
C ARG A 52 -3.22 8.23 -2.72
N SER A 53 -4.11 8.99 -3.35
CA SER A 53 -4.87 8.54 -4.53
C SER A 53 -3.94 8.32 -5.73
N ASP A 54 -2.99 9.23 -5.96
CA ASP A 54 -1.98 9.12 -7.01
C ASP A 54 -1.09 7.90 -6.82
N VAL A 55 -0.60 7.68 -5.59
CA VAL A 55 0.21 6.51 -5.26
C VAL A 55 -0.59 5.22 -5.48
N LEU A 56 -1.86 5.15 -5.06
CA LEU A 56 -2.70 3.96 -5.29
C LEU A 56 -2.91 3.70 -6.78
N ASN A 57 -3.08 4.73 -7.60
CA ASN A 57 -3.21 4.58 -9.04
C ASN A 57 -1.90 4.09 -9.68
N TYR A 58 -0.76 4.61 -9.24
CA TYR A 58 0.55 4.12 -9.67
C TYR A 58 0.77 2.65 -9.29
N LEU A 59 0.43 2.26 -8.07
CA LEU A 59 0.59 0.88 -7.60
C LEU A 59 -0.24 -0.11 -8.40
N LYS A 60 -1.47 0.25 -8.78
CA LYS A 60 -2.30 -0.60 -9.67
C LYS A 60 -1.61 -0.89 -11.00
N SER A 61 -0.78 0.04 -11.51
CA SER A 61 -0.04 -0.14 -12.75
C SER A 61 1.22 -1.02 -12.61
N LYS A 62 1.56 -1.48 -11.40
CA LYS A 62 2.76 -2.30 -11.13
C LYS A 62 2.49 -3.79 -11.08
N ARG A 63 1.23 -4.19 -11.26
CA ARG A 63 0.88 -5.61 -11.27
C ARG A 63 1.51 -6.29 -12.48
N TRP A 64 2.15 -7.44 -12.23
CA TRP A 64 2.80 -8.22 -13.28
C TRP A 64 1.76 -9.17 -13.90
N HIS A 65 1.45 -8.94 -15.18
CA HIS A 65 0.35 -9.57 -15.94
C HIS A 65 0.77 -10.61 -16.99
N ASP A 66 1.99 -11.15 -16.90
CA ASP A 66 2.70 -11.92 -17.94
C ASP A 66 3.29 -11.08 -19.10
#